data_AF-A0A926TCK4-F1
#
_entry.id   AF-A0A926TCK4-F1
#
_cell.length_a   1.000
_cell.length_b   1.000
_cell.length_c   1.000
_cell.angle_alpha   90.00
_cell.angle_beta   90.00
_cell.angle_gamma   90.00
#
_symmetry.space_group_name_H-M   'P 1'
#
loop_
_entity.id
_entity.type
_entity.pdbx_description
1 polymer ?
#
loop_
_entity_poly.entity_id
_entity_poly.type
_entity_poly.pdbx_seq_one_letter_code
_entity_poly.pdbx_strand_id
1 'polypeptide(L)'
;TPTWEIDQVWHCHILDTDKYAKDCDTLFGQFIHHFPYFGVRGENDRQAWYRAYALTQVLFRKHFGFELAADLKAVPADCEPLQIVHSTIDGSTEQSRPRVEFSLEEALRVWE
;
A
#
# COMPACT_ATOMS: atom_id res chain seq x y z
N THR A 1 4.25 -0.60 -0.72
CA THR A 1 2.92 -0.89 -0.16
C THR A 1 2.27 -1.95 -1.03
N PRO A 2 1.43 -2.85 -0.51
CA PRO A 2 0.83 -3.93 -1.30
C PRO A 2 -0.60 -3.60 -1.79
N THR A 3 -1.32 -4.59 -2.33
CA THR A 3 -2.77 -4.50 -2.56
C THR A 3 -3.54 -4.66 -1.25
N TRP A 4 -4.83 -4.30 -1.25
CA TRP A 4 -5.69 -4.42 -0.07
C TRP A 4 -5.76 -5.84 0.51
N GLU A 5 -5.81 -6.86 -0.35
CA GLU A 5 -5.91 -8.26 0.06
C GLU A 5 -4.64 -8.71 0.78
N ILE A 6 -3.47 -8.34 0.23
CA ILE A 6 -2.18 -8.67 0.84
C ILE A 6 -1.98 -7.89 2.14
N ASP A 7 -2.40 -6.61 2.18
CA ASP A 7 -2.35 -5.77 3.38
C ASP A 7 -3.14 -6.39 4.53
N GLN A 8 -4.39 -6.82 4.28
CA GLN A 8 -5.22 -7.48 5.29
C GLN A 8 -4.60 -8.77 5.82
N VAL A 9 -4.03 -9.61 4.95
CA VAL A 9 -3.33 -10.83 5.38
C VAL A 9 -2.13 -10.46 6.26
N TRP A 10 -1.38 -9.41 5.90
CA TRP A 10 -0.25 -8.95 6.69
C TRP A 10 -0.68 -8.41 8.06
N HIS A 11 -1.72 -7.59 8.15
CA HIS A 11 -2.26 -7.11 9.44
C HIS A 11 -2.68 -8.25 10.35
N CYS A 12 -3.41 -9.24 9.81
CA CYS A 12 -3.79 -10.44 10.57
C CYS A 12 -2.56 -11.22 11.04
N HIS A 13 -1.53 -11.34 10.20
CA HIS A 13 -0.31 -12.07 10.54
C HIS A 13 0.48 -11.39 11.67
N ILE A 14 0.56 -10.05 11.68
CA ILE A 14 1.26 -9.29 12.74
C ILE A 14 0.65 -9.57 14.13
N LEU A 15 -0.65 -9.89 14.23
CA LEU A 15 -1.30 -10.17 15.50
C LEU A 15 -0.78 -11.45 16.18
N ASP A 16 -0.31 -12.42 15.40
CA ASP A 16 0.43 -13.57 15.92
C ASP A 16 1.93 -13.21 16.03
N THR A 17 2.25 -12.43 17.06
CA THR A 17 3.56 -11.80 17.21
C THR A 17 4.74 -12.78 17.23
N ASP A 18 4.58 -13.98 17.81
CA ASP A 18 5.64 -15.01 17.86
C ASP A 18 5.87 -15.63 16.49
N LYS A 19 4.80 -16.01 15.78
CA LYS A 19 4.92 -16.52 14.41
C LYS A 19 5.47 -15.46 13.47
N TYR A 20 4.96 -14.22 13.56
CA TYR A 20 5.41 -13.11 12.72
C TYR A 20 6.91 -12.82 12.90
N ALA A 21 7.40 -12.83 14.15
CA ALA A 21 8.82 -12.63 14.42
C ALA A 21 9.70 -13.72 13.79
N LYS A 22 9.30 -14.99 13.91
CA LYS A 22 10.04 -16.14 13.32
C LYS A 22 10.02 -16.12 11.79
N ASP A 23 8.87 -15.82 11.21
CA ASP A 23 8.73 -15.73 9.75
C ASP A 23 9.56 -14.56 9.21
N CYS A 24 9.59 -13.42 9.92
CA CYS A 24 10.44 -12.29 9.55
C CYS A 24 11.94 -12.61 9.60
N ASP A 25 12.40 -13.27 10.65
CA ASP A 25 13.80 -13.71 10.75
C ASP A 25 14.16 -14.71 9.65
N THR A 26 13.27 -15.68 9.40
CA THR A 26 13.49 -16.71 8.37
C THR A 26 13.55 -16.14 6.95
N LEU A 27 12.68 -15.19 6.62
CA LEU A 27 12.55 -14.66 5.27
C LEU A 27 13.44 -13.43 5.00
N PHE A 28 13.69 -12.61 6.02
CA PHE A 28 14.36 -11.31 5.87
C PHE A 28 15.59 -11.14 6.77
N GLY A 29 15.85 -12.07 7.69
CA GLY A 29 16.96 -11.98 8.66
C GLY A 29 16.78 -10.88 9.71
N GLN A 30 15.60 -10.28 9.80
CA GLN A 30 15.28 -9.20 10.73
C GLN A 30 13.77 -9.02 10.89
N PHE A 31 13.34 -8.50 12.04
CA PHE A 31 11.96 -8.13 12.28
C PHE A 31 11.55 -6.92 11.43
N ILE A 32 10.47 -7.04 10.67
CA ILE A 32 9.94 -5.93 9.86
C ILE A 32 8.91 -5.15 10.69
N HIS A 33 9.21 -3.87 10.96
CA HIS A 33 8.28 -3.02 11.69
C HIS A 33 7.18 -2.49 10.77
N HIS A 34 5.93 -2.65 11.20
CA HIS A 34 4.79 -2.01 10.54
C HIS A 34 4.76 -0.51 10.85
N PHE A 35 4.70 0.32 9.81
CA PHE A 35 4.60 1.78 9.91
C PHE A 35 3.27 2.25 9.29
N PRO A 36 2.19 2.41 10.08
CA PRO A 36 0.83 2.65 9.57
C PRO A 36 0.63 4.05 8.97
N TYR A 37 1.62 4.94 9.11
CA TYR A 37 1.52 6.33 8.67
C TYR A 37 2.22 6.57 7.33
N PHE A 38 2.55 5.53 6.57
CA PHE A 38 3.20 5.71 5.27
C PHE A 38 2.18 6.18 4.23
N GLY A 39 2.41 7.35 3.65
CA GLY A 39 1.55 7.98 2.64
C GLY A 39 0.66 9.12 3.17
N VAL A 40 0.66 9.36 4.49
CA VAL A 40 -0.26 10.31 5.15
C VAL A 40 0.44 11.59 5.63
N ARG A 41 1.78 11.65 5.60
CA ARG A 41 2.57 12.78 6.14
C ARG A 41 2.85 13.88 5.09
N GLY A 42 1.86 14.16 4.25
CA GLY A 42 1.94 15.15 3.18
C GLY A 42 2.37 14.59 1.81
N GLU A 43 2.48 15.48 0.83
CA GLU A 43 2.60 15.11 -0.59
C GLU A 43 3.83 14.25 -0.90
N ASN A 44 5.01 14.59 -0.36
CA ASN A 44 6.23 13.82 -0.60
C ASN A 44 6.13 12.37 -0.08
N ASP A 45 5.50 12.18 1.08
CA ASP A 45 5.29 10.85 1.69
C ASP A 45 4.27 10.05 0.88
N ARG A 46 3.22 10.72 0.37
CA ARG A 46 2.24 10.15 -0.54
C ARG A 46 2.86 9.70 -1.87
N GLN A 47 3.73 10.51 -2.46
CA GLN A 47 4.49 10.13 -3.66
C GLN A 47 5.44 8.96 -3.40
N ALA A 48 6.12 8.93 -2.24
CA ALA A 48 6.95 7.79 -1.85
C ALA A 48 6.13 6.49 -1.71
N TRP A 49 4.93 6.58 -1.14
CA TRP A 49 4.00 5.45 -1.00
C TRP A 49 3.58 4.87 -2.36
N TYR A 50 3.25 5.75 -3.33
CA TYR A 50 2.98 5.36 -4.71
C TYR A 50 4.16 4.67 -5.39
N ARG A 51 5.39 5.20 -5.23
CA ARG A 51 6.60 4.56 -5.76
C ARG A 51 6.84 3.18 -5.14
N ALA A 52 6.61 3.05 -3.83
CA ALA A 52 6.72 1.76 -3.16
C ALA A 52 5.69 0.74 -3.69
N TYR A 53 4.49 1.18 -4.10
CA TYR A 53 3.52 0.31 -4.77
C TYR A 53 4.00 -0.14 -6.15
N ALA A 54 4.49 0.80 -6.97
CA ALA A 54 5.05 0.49 -8.29
C ALA A 54 6.16 -0.56 -8.20
N LEU A 55 7.09 -0.36 -7.26
CA LEU A 55 8.18 -1.29 -7.00
C LEU A 55 7.66 -2.66 -6.55
N THR A 56 6.62 -2.69 -5.70
CA THR A 56 5.99 -3.95 -5.27
C THR A 56 5.44 -4.72 -6.46
N GLN A 57 4.75 -4.07 -7.40
CA GLN A 57 4.22 -4.72 -8.61
C GLN A 57 5.35 -5.29 -9.49
N VAL A 58 6.42 -4.53 -9.71
CA VAL A 58 7.59 -4.98 -10.49
C VAL A 58 8.24 -6.20 -9.85
N LEU A 59 8.51 -6.13 -8.54
CA LEU A 59 9.13 -7.23 -7.79
C LEU A 59 8.24 -8.46 -7.75
N PHE A 60 6.93 -8.28 -7.54
CA PHE A 60 5.97 -9.38 -7.52
C PHE A 60 5.97 -10.13 -8.85
N ARG A 61 5.82 -9.41 -9.97
CA ARG A 61 5.88 -10.02 -11.31
C ARG A 61 7.21 -10.71 -11.57
N LYS A 62 8.33 -10.10 -11.19
CA LYS A 62 9.66 -10.70 -11.35
C LYS A 62 9.78 -12.02 -10.58
N HIS A 63 9.17 -12.10 -9.39
CA HIS A 63 9.26 -13.26 -8.53
C HIS A 63 8.29 -14.38 -8.92
N PHE A 64 7.03 -14.05 -9.23
CA PHE A 64 5.96 -15.01 -9.45
C PHE A 64 5.60 -15.25 -10.93
N GLY A 65 6.05 -14.39 -11.84
CA GLY A 65 5.81 -14.53 -13.28
C GLY A 65 4.43 -14.07 -13.77
N PHE A 66 3.63 -13.42 -12.92
CA PHE A 66 2.35 -12.82 -13.29
C PHE A 66 2.11 -11.48 -12.58
N GLU A 67 1.20 -10.68 -13.12
CA GLU A 67 0.90 -9.35 -12.57
C GLU A 67 0.18 -9.44 -11.22
N LEU A 68 0.61 -8.60 -10.27
CA LEU A 68 -0.02 -8.52 -8.94
C LEU A 68 -1.47 -8.05 -9.01
N ALA A 69 -1.75 -7.17 -9.95
CA ALA A 69 -3.09 -6.72 -10.29
C ALA A 69 -3.25 -6.77 -11.80
N ALA A 70 -4.00 -7.75 -12.29
CA ALA A 70 -4.33 -7.85 -13.71
C ALA A 70 -5.18 -6.67 -14.19
N ASP A 71 -5.90 -6.00 -13.28
CA ASP A 71 -6.72 -4.83 -13.56
C ASP A 71 -6.01 -3.52 -13.15
N LEU A 72 -5.94 -2.58 -14.09
CA LEU A 72 -5.41 -1.21 -13.94
C LEU A 72 -6.10 -0.35 -12.85
N LYS A 73 -7.10 -0.90 -12.14
CA LYS A 73 -7.84 -0.24 -11.06
C LYS A 73 -7.29 -0.54 -9.67
N ALA A 74 -6.30 -1.42 -9.53
CA ALA A 74 -5.75 -1.76 -8.22
C ALA A 74 -5.03 -0.57 -7.60
N VAL A 75 -5.64 -0.03 -6.54
CA VAL A 75 -5.11 1.08 -5.76
C VAL A 75 -4.19 0.51 -4.68
N PRO A 76 -3.04 1.15 -4.39
CA PRO A 76 -2.23 0.79 -3.24
C PRO A 76 -3.05 0.78 -1.95
N ALA A 77 -2.78 -0.19 -1.07
CA ALA A 77 -3.37 -0.22 0.26
C ALA A 77 -2.83 0.94 1.10
N ASP A 78 -3.73 1.67 1.76
CA ASP A 78 -3.43 2.60 2.83
C ASP A 78 -4.05 2.11 4.15
N CYS A 79 -3.33 2.38 5.25
CA CYS A 79 -3.83 2.22 6.61
C CYS A 79 -4.60 3.47 7.08
N GLU A 80 -4.95 4.37 6.16
CA GLU A 80 -5.60 5.64 6.46
C GLU A 80 -7.09 5.35 6.75
N PRO A 81 -7.64 5.83 7.88
CA PRO A 81 -9.06 5.66 8.16
C PRO A 81 -9.92 6.30 7.06
N LEU A 82 -11.09 5.72 6.77
CA LEU A 82 -12.04 6.31 5.83
C LEU A 82 -12.36 7.75 6.26
N GLN A 83 -12.18 8.70 5.34
CA GLN A 83 -12.55 10.08 5.58
C GLN A 83 -14.04 10.26 5.28
N ILE A 84 -14.75 10.94 6.19
CA ILE A 84 -16.12 11.38 5.93
C ILE A 84 -16.02 12.64 5.08
N VAL A 85 -16.43 12.53 3.81
CA VAL A 85 -16.49 13.65 2.90
C VAL A 85 -17.91 14.18 2.90
N HIS A 86 -18.07 15.46 3.22
CA HIS A 86 -19.35 16.15 3.15
C HIS A 86 -19.47 16.81 1.78
N SER A 87 -20.43 16.36 0.99
CA SER A 87 -20.78 17.02 -0.27
C SER A 87 -21.36 18.40 0.01
N THR A 88 -20.71 19.43 -0.52
CA THR A 88 -21.21 20.82 -0.43
C THR A 88 -22.40 21.07 -1.36
N ILE A 89 -22.76 20.12 -2.22
CA ILE A 89 -23.77 20.27 -3.28
C ILE A 89 -25.14 19.76 -2.82
N ASP A 90 -25.18 18.62 -2.13
CA ASP A 90 -26.42 17.96 -1.71
C ASP A 90 -26.46 17.63 -0.21
N GLY A 91 -25.42 17.98 0.55
CA GLY A 91 -25.32 17.70 1.98
C GLY A 91 -25.15 16.22 2.32
N SER A 92 -24.94 15.36 1.33
CA SER A 92 -24.68 13.94 1.55
C SER A 92 -23.30 13.72 2.17
N THR A 93 -23.21 12.69 3.01
CA THR A 93 -21.95 12.19 3.58
C THR A 93 -21.55 10.91 2.86
N GLU A 94 -20.38 10.92 2.25
CA GLU A 94 -19.79 9.72 1.66
C GLU A 94 -18.47 9.40 2.37
N GLN A 95 -18.27 8.13 2.71
CA GLN A 95 -16.98 7.65 3.16
C GLN A 95 -16.12 7.37 1.92
N SER A 96 -15.07 8.17 1.72
CA SER A 96 -14.19 7.97 0.57
C SER A 96 -12.73 8.05 0.98
N ARG A 97 -11.89 7.32 0.25
CA ARG A 97 -10.43 7.37 0.41
C ARG A 97 -9.87 8.51 -0.43
N PRO A 98 -8.88 9.28 0.06
CA PRO A 98 -8.27 10.33 -0.74
C PRO A 98 -7.57 9.71 -1.95
N ARG A 99 -8.02 10.07 -3.16
CA ARG A 99 -7.38 9.66 -4.41
C ARG A 99 -6.45 10.76 -4.91
N VAL A 100 -5.23 10.38 -5.25
CA VAL A 100 -4.34 11.17 -6.10
C VAL A 100 -4.15 10.38 -7.39
N GLU A 101 -4.11 11.07 -8.53
CA GLU A 101 -3.81 10.42 -9.80
C GLU A 101 -2.38 9.87 -9.80
N PHE A 102 -2.21 8.63 -10.23
CA PHE A 102 -0.96 7.89 -10.16
C PHE A 102 -0.57 7.33 -11.53
N SER A 103 0.67 7.59 -11.94
CA SER A 103 1.29 6.99 -13.13
C SER A 103 2.38 6.00 -12.71
N LEU A 104 2.26 4.76 -13.19
CA LEU A 104 3.25 3.71 -12.95
C LEU A 104 4.61 4.06 -13.57
N GLU A 105 4.62 4.72 -14.72
CA GLU A 105 5.84 5.12 -15.43
C GLU A 105 6.61 6.21 -14.66
N GLU A 106 5.90 7.22 -14.16
CA GLU A 106 6.51 8.31 -13.38
C GLU A 106 7.07 7.81 -12.05
N ALA A 107 6.39 6.84 -11.43
CA ALA A 107 6.80 6.25 -10.18
C ALA A 107 8.11 5.44 -10.30
N LEU A 108 8.37 4.84 -11.46
CA LEU A 108 9.56 4.04 -11.71
C LEU A 108 10.78 4.86 -12.16
N ARG A 109 10.59 6.03 -12.79
CA ARG A 109 11.69 6.92 -13.26
C ARG A 109 12.63 7.45 -12.18
N VAL A 110 12.23 7.40 -10.90
CA VAL A 110 13.02 7.93 -9.78
C VAL A 110 14.00 6.89 -9.21
N TRP A 111 13.99 5.67 -9.75
CA TRP A 111 14.82 4.55 -9.30
C TRP A 111 15.93 4.15 -10.30
N GLU A 112 16.15 4.95 -11.34
CA GLU A 112 17.31 4.91 -12.25
C GLU A 112 18.36 5.96 -11.84
#